data_AF-A0A484RPY5-F1
#
_entry.id   AF-A0A484RPY5-F1
#
_cell.length_a   1.000
_cell.length_b   1.000
_cell.length_c   1.000
_cell.angle_alpha   90.00
_cell.angle_beta   90.00
_cell.angle_gamma   90.00
#
_symmetry.space_group_name_H-M   'P 1'
#
loop_
_entity.id
_entity.type
_entity.pdbx_description
1 polymer ?
#
loop_
_entity_poly.entity_id
_entity_poly.type
_entity_poly.pdbx_seq_one_letter_code
_entity_poly.pdbx_strand_id
1 'polypeptide(L)'
;MRAMYLPPTPNKDHFVNLIRHCGWGTPDLNRALWSAGDSLTLVVEDLVHPYAKVQGKGVVTRDMNLHSLPWPKDELEALQDTPVEMRVTLSYFVEPNPSARGVASKYHYPSHRLRFDVQRALDASTDHFIARLNAAAQREDEGGGDPVNPSDPNWLLGGQRRHRGSLHQDVWKGTAAELASRGFIAVYPSAGWWRTRPALERYALPARYSLVVSIRTPQTDVDLYAAVAQKLPVANVVAVET
;
A
#
# COMPACT_ATOMS: atom_id res chain seq x y z
N MET A 1 14.68 -22.16 0.29
CA MET A 1 14.72 -20.87 1.04
C MET A 1 13.54 -20.67 1.97
N ARG A 2 12.28 -20.64 1.52
CA ARG A 2 11.13 -20.43 2.44
C ARG A 2 11.03 -21.44 3.58
N ALA A 3 11.24 -22.73 3.30
CA ALA A 3 11.24 -23.79 4.30
C ALA A 3 12.34 -23.68 5.38
N MET A 4 13.38 -22.86 5.15
CA MET A 4 14.44 -22.61 6.13
C MET A 4 14.03 -21.55 7.17
N TYR A 5 13.11 -20.63 6.81
CA TYR A 5 12.71 -19.51 7.66
C TYR A 5 11.25 -19.59 8.13
N LEU A 6 10.42 -20.41 7.50
CA LEU A 6 9.01 -20.58 7.83
C LEU A 6 8.77 -21.97 8.44
N PRO A 7 8.25 -22.06 9.67
CA PRO A 7 7.79 -23.32 10.24
C PRO A 7 6.50 -23.79 9.54
N PRO A 8 6.02 -25.03 9.80
CA PRO A 8 4.80 -25.57 9.19
C PRO A 8 3.56 -24.66 9.34
N THR A 9 3.44 -23.97 10.47
CA THR A 9 2.41 -22.96 10.73
C THR A 9 3.06 -21.59 10.99
N PRO A 10 3.31 -20.81 9.93
CA PRO A 10 3.99 -19.53 10.07
C PRO A 10 3.07 -18.45 10.65
N ASN A 11 3.63 -17.55 11.45
CA ASN A 11 2.96 -16.34 11.93
C ASN A 11 3.57 -15.11 11.22
N LYS A 12 3.04 -13.92 11.52
CA LYS A 12 3.53 -12.67 10.91
C LYS A 12 5.01 -12.38 11.22
N ASP A 13 5.52 -12.79 12.39
CA ASP A 13 6.93 -12.60 12.76
C ASP A 13 7.87 -13.44 11.91
N HIS A 14 7.50 -14.68 11.59
CA HIS A 14 8.26 -15.53 10.70
C HIS A 14 8.38 -14.91 9.29
N PHE A 15 7.30 -14.31 8.77
CA PHE A 15 7.34 -13.60 7.50
C PHE A 15 8.22 -12.33 7.55
N VAL A 16 8.16 -11.55 8.63
CA VAL A 16 9.07 -10.42 8.83
C VAL A 16 10.53 -10.88 8.84
N ASN A 17 10.82 -11.99 9.50
CA ASN A 17 12.18 -12.53 9.58
C ASN A 17 12.68 -13.00 8.20
N LEU A 18 11.86 -13.76 7.47
CA LEU A 18 12.14 -14.17 6.08
C LEU A 18 12.47 -12.97 5.20
N ILE A 19 11.61 -11.93 5.22
CA ILE A 19 11.75 -10.76 4.34
C ILE A 19 13.01 -9.96 4.67
N ARG A 20 13.40 -9.88 5.95
CA ARG A 20 14.66 -9.22 6.35
C ARG A 20 15.90 -9.90 5.79
N HIS A 21 15.87 -11.22 5.62
CA HIS A 21 17.02 -11.99 5.14
C HIS A 21 17.04 -12.13 3.61
N CYS A 22 15.88 -12.41 3.01
CA CYS A 22 15.79 -12.81 1.61
C CYS A 22 14.92 -11.87 0.76
N GLY A 23 14.35 -10.82 1.36
CA GLY A 23 13.37 -9.97 0.69
C GLY A 23 12.08 -10.71 0.33
N TRP A 24 11.37 -10.16 -0.65
CA TRP A 24 10.09 -10.70 -1.15
C TRP A 24 10.24 -11.68 -2.32
N GLY A 25 11.47 -11.84 -2.83
CA GLY A 25 11.76 -12.62 -4.02
C GLY A 25 11.74 -14.12 -3.72
N THR A 26 11.08 -14.89 -4.57
CA THR A 26 11.29 -16.34 -4.66
C THR A 26 11.25 -16.66 -6.16
N PRO A 27 12.36 -17.15 -6.75
CA PRO A 27 12.34 -17.62 -8.13
C PRO A 27 11.26 -18.70 -8.27
N ASP A 28 10.40 -18.55 -9.26
CA ASP A 28 9.29 -19.46 -9.52
C ASP A 28 9.18 -19.61 -11.04
N LEU A 29 9.38 -20.83 -11.51
CA LEU A 29 9.39 -21.14 -12.94
C LEU A 29 8.00 -20.97 -13.55
N ASN A 30 6.94 -21.39 -12.86
CA ASN A 30 5.59 -21.20 -13.34
C ASN A 30 5.29 -19.70 -13.45
N ARG A 31 5.70 -18.90 -12.47
CA ARG A 31 5.56 -17.45 -12.55
C ARG A 31 6.35 -16.83 -13.71
N ALA A 32 7.53 -17.35 -14.02
CA ALA A 32 8.35 -16.86 -15.14
C ALA A 32 7.74 -17.22 -16.49
N LEU A 33 7.06 -18.37 -16.59
CA LEU A 33 6.43 -18.85 -17.82
C LEU A 33 5.02 -18.27 -18.05
N TRP A 34 4.26 -18.05 -16.98
CA TRP A 34 2.85 -17.62 -17.01
C TRP A 34 2.71 -16.19 -16.48
N SER A 35 2.80 -15.20 -17.37
CA SER A 35 2.69 -13.77 -17.00
C SER A 35 1.53 -13.02 -17.68
N ALA A 36 0.72 -13.65 -18.53
CA ALA A 36 -0.10 -12.91 -19.49
C ALA A 36 -1.64 -12.95 -19.30
N GLY A 37 -2.21 -13.82 -18.46
CA GLY A 37 -3.68 -13.93 -18.28
C GLY A 37 -4.16 -13.89 -16.82
N ASP A 38 -3.59 -14.73 -15.96
CA ASP A 38 -4.04 -14.89 -14.55
C ASP A 38 -3.46 -13.85 -13.57
N SER A 39 -2.67 -12.90 -14.08
CA SER A 39 -2.04 -11.89 -13.24
C SER A 39 -2.19 -10.49 -13.83
N LEU A 40 -2.98 -9.66 -13.16
CA LEU A 40 -3.11 -8.25 -13.46
C LEU A 40 -2.09 -7.47 -12.63
N THR A 41 -1.33 -6.56 -13.25
CA THR A 41 -0.50 -5.58 -12.54
C THR A 41 -0.86 -4.17 -12.97
N LEU A 42 -1.29 -3.36 -12.01
CA LEU A 42 -1.57 -1.94 -12.16
C LEU A 42 -0.38 -1.16 -11.62
N VAL A 43 0.08 -0.17 -12.39
CA VAL A 43 1.14 0.76 -11.99
C VAL A 43 0.56 2.17 -12.06
N VAL A 44 0.65 2.89 -10.95
CA VAL A 44 0.24 4.29 -10.83
C VAL A 44 1.44 5.09 -10.37
N GLU A 45 1.75 6.17 -11.08
CA GLU A 45 2.73 7.16 -10.66
C GLU A 45 2.01 8.49 -10.44
N ASP A 46 2.17 9.07 -9.26
CA ASP A 46 1.42 10.26 -8.88
C ASP A 46 2.19 11.09 -7.84
N LEU A 47 1.66 12.28 -7.53
CA LEU A 47 2.18 13.21 -6.55
C LEU A 47 1.11 13.58 -5.50
N VAL A 48 1.53 13.79 -4.26
CA VAL A 48 0.66 14.25 -3.17
C VAL A 48 1.32 15.42 -2.45
N HIS A 49 0.53 16.39 -1.97
CA HIS A 49 1.04 17.41 -1.04
C HIS A 49 0.74 16.97 0.40
N PRO A 50 1.72 16.36 1.10
CA PRO A 50 1.43 15.69 2.37
C PRO A 50 1.01 16.66 3.48
N TYR A 51 1.53 17.89 3.43
CA TYR A 51 1.33 18.87 4.50
C TYR A 51 0.97 20.25 3.96
N ALA A 52 0.50 21.10 4.87
CA ALA A 52 0.31 22.52 4.65
C ALA A 52 0.57 23.27 5.96
N LYS A 53 1.04 24.51 5.87
CA LYS A 53 1.13 25.41 7.02
C LYS A 53 -0.14 26.24 7.10
N VAL A 54 -0.84 26.14 8.23
CA VAL A 54 -2.08 26.86 8.51
C VAL A 54 -1.85 27.84 9.65
N GLN A 55 -2.26 29.09 9.46
CA GLN A 55 -2.13 30.14 10.47
C GLN A 55 -2.86 29.72 11.76
N GLY A 56 -2.19 29.84 12.90
CA GLY A 56 -2.72 29.44 14.22
C GLY A 56 -2.70 27.92 14.51
N LYS A 57 -2.47 27.04 13.53
CA LYS A 57 -2.41 25.57 13.72
C LYS A 57 -1.04 24.96 13.44
N GLY A 58 -0.11 25.71 12.84
CA GLY A 58 1.20 25.19 12.46
C GLY A 58 1.13 24.31 11.21
N VAL A 59 2.00 23.30 11.12
CA VAL A 59 2.02 22.37 9.97
C VAL A 59 1.07 21.20 10.23
N VAL A 60 0.08 21.06 9.36
CA VAL A 60 -0.97 20.03 9.41
C VAL A 60 -0.86 19.10 8.21
N THR A 61 -1.40 17.89 8.35
CA THR A 61 -1.65 17.00 7.22
C THR A 61 -2.66 17.64 6.26
N ARG A 62 -2.41 17.51 4.96
CA ARG A 62 -3.17 18.20 3.91
C ARG A 62 -3.91 17.23 3.01
N ASP A 63 -3.21 16.63 2.04
CA ASP A 63 -3.85 15.82 1.01
C ASP A 63 -3.62 14.31 1.25
N MET A 64 -4.57 13.51 0.77
CA MET A 64 -4.41 12.09 0.50
C MET A 64 -4.88 11.81 -0.92
N ASN A 65 -4.26 10.84 -1.59
CA ASN A 65 -4.70 10.44 -2.93
C ASN A 65 -5.52 9.16 -2.78
N LEU A 66 -6.74 9.18 -3.32
CA LEU A 66 -7.63 8.03 -3.36
C LEU A 66 -7.67 7.50 -4.80
N HIS A 67 -7.12 6.31 -5.01
CA HIS A 67 -7.10 5.66 -6.32
C HIS A 67 -8.24 4.66 -6.43
N SER A 68 -9.07 4.84 -7.46
CA SER A 68 -10.04 3.81 -7.85
C SER A 68 -9.30 2.70 -8.56
N LEU A 69 -9.45 1.49 -8.03
CA LEU A 69 -8.90 0.29 -8.66
C LEU A 69 -9.92 -0.17 -9.71
N PRO A 70 -9.54 -0.32 -10.97
CA PRO A 70 -10.42 -0.77 -12.05
C PRO A 70 -10.65 -2.28 -11.94
N TRP A 71 -11.13 -2.74 -10.79
CA TRP A 71 -11.40 -4.15 -10.57
C TRP A 71 -12.47 -4.65 -11.52
N PRO A 72 -12.27 -5.83 -12.13
CA PRO A 72 -13.30 -6.48 -12.91
C PRO A 72 -14.30 -7.09 -11.92
N LYS A 73 -15.17 -6.23 -11.36
CA LYS A 73 -16.05 -6.60 -10.23
C LYS A 73 -16.94 -7.79 -10.56
N ASP A 74 -17.63 -7.73 -11.70
CA ASP A 74 -18.54 -8.80 -12.13
C ASP A 74 -17.79 -10.13 -12.29
N GLU A 75 -16.58 -10.06 -12.85
CA GLU A 75 -15.72 -11.22 -13.08
C GLU A 75 -15.14 -11.78 -11.78
N LEU A 76 -14.72 -10.92 -10.83
CA LEU A 76 -14.26 -11.33 -9.50
C LEU A 76 -15.41 -11.87 -8.64
N GLU A 77 -16.61 -11.31 -8.76
CA GLU A 77 -17.82 -11.81 -8.08
C GLU A 77 -18.24 -13.18 -8.63
N ALA A 78 -18.10 -13.39 -9.95
CA ALA A 78 -18.36 -14.69 -10.58
C ALA A 78 -17.40 -15.80 -10.09
N LEU A 79 -16.17 -15.43 -9.70
CA LEU A 79 -15.19 -16.34 -9.10
C LEU A 79 -15.50 -16.69 -7.63
N GLN A 80 -16.45 -16.00 -6.98
CA GLN A 80 -16.95 -16.31 -5.64
C GLN A 80 -15.83 -16.54 -4.60
N ASP A 81 -15.77 -17.75 -4.02
CA ASP A 81 -14.85 -18.16 -2.96
C ASP A 81 -13.45 -18.55 -3.46
N THR A 82 -13.16 -18.32 -4.74
CA THR A 82 -11.82 -18.57 -5.29
C THR A 82 -10.77 -17.80 -4.49
N PRO A 83 -9.74 -18.47 -3.96
CA PRO A 83 -8.71 -17.80 -3.17
C PRO A 83 -7.87 -16.91 -4.07
N VAL A 84 -7.70 -15.64 -3.71
CA VAL A 84 -6.93 -14.66 -4.48
C VAL A 84 -5.86 -13.99 -3.61
N GLU A 85 -4.79 -13.55 -4.25
CA GLU A 85 -3.75 -12.74 -3.61
C GLU A 85 -3.67 -11.36 -4.26
N MET A 86 -3.79 -10.30 -3.45
CA MET A 86 -3.50 -8.93 -3.87
C MET A 86 -2.20 -8.48 -3.20
N ARG A 87 -1.19 -8.15 -4.01
CA ARG A 87 0.06 -7.56 -3.53
C ARG A 87 0.06 -6.07 -3.84
N VAL A 88 0.29 -5.28 -2.81
CA VAL A 88 0.44 -3.82 -2.93
C VAL A 88 1.87 -3.45 -2.59
N THR A 89 2.49 -2.66 -3.46
CA THR A 89 3.82 -2.08 -3.27
C THR A 89 3.74 -0.57 -3.47
N LEU A 90 4.04 0.19 -2.43
CA LEU A 90 4.20 1.63 -2.46
C LEU A 90 5.70 1.95 -2.38
N SER A 91 6.23 2.58 -3.42
CA SER A 91 7.61 3.04 -3.51
C SER A 91 7.64 4.56 -3.52
N TYR A 92 8.46 5.17 -2.67
CA TYR A 92 8.65 6.62 -2.66
C TYR A 92 10.02 7.01 -2.14
N PHE A 93 10.50 8.17 -2.55
CA PHE A 93 11.80 8.64 -2.08
C PHE A 93 11.69 9.21 -0.67
N VAL A 94 12.51 8.70 0.25
CA VAL A 94 12.62 9.25 1.59
C VAL A 94 13.77 10.27 1.60
N GLU A 95 13.46 11.53 1.87
CA GLU A 95 14.53 12.50 2.09
C GLU A 95 15.17 12.26 3.47
N PRO A 96 16.50 12.10 3.53
CA PRO A 96 17.21 11.99 4.79
C PRO A 96 17.08 13.30 5.57
N ASN A 97 17.10 13.18 6.90
CA ASN A 97 17.11 14.35 7.75
C ASN A 97 18.47 15.05 7.63
N PRO A 98 18.52 16.35 7.30
CA PRO A 98 19.78 17.07 7.13
C PRO A 98 20.58 17.26 8.43
N SER A 99 20.04 16.91 9.61
CA SER A 99 20.78 17.01 10.88
C SER A 99 21.38 15.67 11.33
N ALA A 100 22.65 15.70 11.74
CA ALA A 100 23.38 14.56 12.30
C ALA A 100 22.96 14.15 13.74
N ARG A 101 21.99 14.85 14.36
CA ARG A 101 21.48 14.46 15.68
C ARG A 101 20.62 13.21 15.55
N GLY A 102 21.22 12.07 15.88
CA GLY A 102 20.58 10.76 15.86
C GLY A 102 19.38 10.63 16.82
N VAL A 103 18.40 9.86 16.36
CA VAL A 103 17.45 8.95 17.06
C VAL A 103 16.73 9.42 18.35
N ALA A 104 16.63 10.71 18.67
CA ALA A 104 15.83 11.12 19.84
C ALA A 104 14.31 10.85 19.67
N SER A 105 13.81 10.76 18.43
CA SER A 105 12.40 10.48 18.15
C SER A 105 12.20 9.80 16.79
N LYS A 106 11.20 8.91 16.69
CA LYS A 106 10.73 8.34 15.42
C LYS A 106 10.42 9.41 14.38
N TYR A 107 10.13 10.65 14.76
CA TYR A 107 9.86 11.79 13.88
C TYR A 107 11.09 12.40 13.20
N HIS A 108 12.31 11.98 13.56
CA HIS A 108 13.53 12.46 12.91
C HIS A 108 13.74 11.89 11.52
N TYR A 109 13.26 10.68 11.26
CA TYR A 109 13.33 10.04 9.95
C TYR A 109 12.09 9.13 9.82
N PRO A 110 11.37 9.11 8.69
CA PRO A 110 11.62 9.71 7.36
C PRO A 110 10.86 11.03 7.10
N SER A 111 10.98 11.59 5.89
CA SER A 111 10.42 12.89 5.45
C SER A 111 8.92 13.07 5.68
N HIS A 112 8.09 12.34 4.93
CA HIS A 112 6.63 12.49 4.86
C HIS A 112 5.84 11.21 5.16
N ARG A 113 6.53 10.11 5.50
CA ARG A 113 5.95 8.80 5.85
C ARG A 113 4.67 8.45 5.07
N LEU A 114 4.79 8.34 3.75
CA LEU A 114 3.64 7.87 2.97
C LEU A 114 3.29 6.45 3.41
N ARG A 115 1.98 6.20 3.48
CA ARG A 115 1.38 4.90 3.73
C ARG A 115 0.33 4.62 2.68
N PHE A 116 -0.05 3.35 2.61
CA PHE A 116 -1.23 2.95 1.88
C PHE A 116 -2.19 2.21 2.80
N ASP A 117 -3.47 2.25 2.46
CA ASP A 117 -4.44 1.26 2.94
C ASP A 117 -5.53 1.06 1.90
N VAL A 118 -6.24 -0.06 2.00
CA VAL A 118 -7.28 -0.43 1.06
C VAL A 118 -8.64 -0.34 1.76
N GLN A 119 -9.66 0.09 1.02
CA GLN A 119 -11.04 0.01 1.49
C GLN A 119 -11.37 -1.45 1.82
N ARG A 120 -12.11 -1.65 2.90
CA ARG A 120 -12.53 -2.97 3.39
C ARG A 120 -14.03 -3.12 3.14
N ALA A 121 -14.50 -4.36 3.04
CA ALA A 121 -15.92 -4.65 3.01
C ALA A 121 -16.68 -4.08 4.23
N LEU A 122 -16.01 -3.97 5.38
CA LEU A 122 -16.58 -3.40 6.61
C LEU A 122 -16.68 -1.86 6.57
N ASP A 123 -15.99 -1.18 5.64
CA ASP A 123 -16.14 0.26 5.45
C ASP A 123 -17.47 0.49 4.71
N ALA A 124 -18.52 0.89 5.43
CA ALA A 124 -19.88 1.07 4.89
C ALA A 124 -19.95 2.03 3.69
N SER A 125 -19.01 2.96 3.58
CA SER A 125 -18.84 3.83 2.42
C SER A 125 -17.37 4.25 2.27
N THR A 126 -17.04 4.87 1.13
CA THR A 126 -15.73 5.50 0.92
C THR A 126 -15.45 6.60 1.95
N ASP A 127 -16.47 7.32 2.42
CA ASP A 127 -16.31 8.33 3.48
C ASP A 127 -15.93 7.71 4.82
N HIS A 128 -16.52 6.55 5.17
CA HIS A 128 -16.12 5.79 6.36
C HIS A 128 -14.67 5.29 6.25
N PHE A 129 -14.26 4.87 5.05
CA PHE A 129 -12.87 4.52 4.78
C PHE A 129 -11.94 5.73 5.01
N ILE A 130 -12.24 6.89 4.44
CA ILE A 130 -11.46 8.12 4.63
C ILE A 130 -11.41 8.52 6.11
N ALA A 131 -12.54 8.47 6.82
CA ALA A 131 -12.61 8.76 8.25
C ALA A 131 -11.70 7.83 9.08
N ARG A 132 -11.65 6.53 8.73
CA ARG A 132 -10.76 5.56 9.35
C ARG A 132 -9.29 5.90 9.14
N LEU A 133 -8.91 6.36 7.94
CA LEU A 133 -7.54 6.79 7.64
C LEU A 133 -7.15 8.04 8.40
N ASN A 134 -8.03 9.06 8.42
CA ASN A 134 -7.80 10.29 9.16
C ASN A 134 -7.60 10.02 10.65
N ALA A 135 -8.43 9.17 11.24
CA ALA A 135 -8.29 8.78 12.65
C ALA A 135 -6.99 7.99 12.91
N ALA A 136 -6.53 7.17 11.96
CA ALA A 136 -5.27 6.44 12.07
C ALA A 136 -4.06 7.39 11.96
N ALA A 137 -4.08 8.34 11.03
CA ALA A 137 -3.03 9.33 10.85
C ALA A 137 -2.87 10.21 12.11
N GLN A 138 -3.98 10.76 12.62
CA GLN A 138 -3.98 11.63 13.79
C GLN A 138 -3.41 10.94 15.03
N ARG A 139 -3.84 9.70 15.32
CA ARG A 139 -3.34 8.95 16.49
C ARG A 139 -1.85 8.69 16.43
N GLU A 140 -1.35 8.35 15.24
CA GLU A 140 0.07 8.07 15.12
C GLU A 140 0.93 9.31 15.31
N ASP A 141 0.43 10.48 14.90
CA ASP A 141 1.05 11.77 15.12
C ASP A 141 1.10 12.11 16.62
N GLU A 142 0.02 11.82 17.36
CA GLU A 142 -0.09 11.97 18.81
C GLU A 142 0.77 10.97 19.61
N GLY A 143 1.46 10.06 18.94
CA GLY A 143 2.28 9.04 19.58
C GLY A 143 1.47 7.90 20.20
N GLY A 144 0.17 7.84 19.95
CA GLY A 144 -0.70 6.74 20.35
C GLY A 144 -0.24 5.42 19.75
N GLY A 145 -0.09 4.40 20.60
CA GLY A 145 0.17 3.03 20.21
C GLY A 145 -1.12 2.28 19.87
N ASP A 146 -1.01 1.42 18.84
CA ASP A 146 -2.01 0.54 18.22
C ASP A 146 -3.30 1.15 17.62
N PRO A 147 -3.76 0.64 16.46
CA PRO A 147 -4.97 1.14 15.81
C PRO A 147 -6.22 0.78 16.64
N VAL A 148 -7.13 1.76 16.80
CA VAL A 148 -8.44 1.56 17.45
C VAL A 148 -9.36 0.65 16.65
N ASN A 149 -9.14 0.52 15.34
CA ASN A 149 -9.90 -0.39 14.50
C ASN A 149 -9.14 -1.70 14.32
N PRO A 150 -9.82 -2.85 14.32
CA PRO A 150 -9.20 -4.14 14.09
C PRO A 150 -8.40 -4.08 12.78
N SER A 151 -7.12 -4.46 12.85
CA SER A 151 -6.32 -4.63 11.65
C SER A 151 -6.99 -5.68 10.78
N ASP A 152 -7.05 -5.42 9.48
CA ASP A 152 -7.48 -6.43 8.52
C ASP A 152 -6.55 -7.66 8.65
N PRO A 153 -7.08 -8.82 9.06
CA PRO A 153 -6.26 -9.98 9.43
C PRO A 153 -5.62 -10.63 8.21
N ASN A 154 -6.23 -10.44 7.03
CA ASN A 154 -5.89 -11.06 5.75
C ASN A 154 -4.58 -10.52 5.15
N TRP A 155 -3.99 -9.49 5.74
CA TRP A 155 -2.65 -9.02 5.40
C TRP A 155 -1.55 -9.87 6.03
N LEU A 156 -0.58 -10.27 5.22
CA LEU A 156 0.56 -11.08 5.62
C LEU A 156 1.41 -10.41 6.70
N LEU A 157 1.73 -9.12 6.54
CA LEU A 157 2.48 -8.34 7.53
C LEU A 157 1.57 -7.49 8.42
N GLY A 158 0.55 -6.87 7.83
CA GLY A 158 -0.35 -5.93 8.49
C GLY A 158 0.25 -4.53 8.67
N GLY A 159 -0.61 -3.58 9.07
CA GLY A 159 -0.30 -2.16 9.10
C GLY A 159 0.94 -1.77 9.91
N GLN A 160 1.21 -2.46 11.03
CA GLN A 160 2.37 -2.14 11.89
C GLN A 160 3.73 -2.52 11.28
N ARG A 161 3.75 -3.49 10.37
CA ARG A 161 5.00 -4.12 9.90
C ARG A 161 5.30 -3.87 8.42
N ARG A 162 4.28 -3.54 7.61
CA ARG A 162 4.41 -3.29 6.17
C ARG A 162 5.06 -1.96 5.80
N HIS A 163 4.99 -0.95 6.68
CA HIS A 163 5.46 0.40 6.40
C HIS A 163 6.90 0.63 6.90
N ARG A 164 7.89 0.08 6.20
CA ARG A 164 9.31 0.22 6.55
C ARG A 164 10.15 0.70 5.37
N GLY A 165 11.04 1.65 5.63
CA GLY A 165 11.91 2.22 4.60
C GLY A 165 11.13 3.00 3.53
N SER A 166 11.70 3.05 2.33
CA SER A 166 11.16 3.70 1.12
C SER A 166 10.28 2.78 0.26
N LEU A 167 10.29 1.47 0.54
CA LEU A 167 9.54 0.46 -0.20
C LEU A 167 8.60 -0.28 0.75
N HIS A 168 7.32 0.07 0.73
CA HIS A 168 6.30 -0.54 1.56
C HIS A 168 5.61 -1.60 0.72
N GLN A 169 5.58 -2.84 1.21
CA GLN A 169 4.94 -3.93 0.48
C GLN A 169 4.18 -4.81 1.45
N ASP A 170 3.02 -5.30 1.04
CA ASP A 170 2.28 -6.33 1.74
C ASP A 170 1.46 -7.19 0.77
N VAL A 171 1.07 -8.38 1.22
CA VAL A 171 0.22 -9.29 0.47
C VAL A 171 -1.05 -9.53 1.27
N TRP A 172 -2.17 -9.18 0.68
CA TRP A 172 -3.50 -9.50 1.16
C TRP A 172 -3.97 -10.80 0.53
N LYS A 173 -4.62 -11.67 1.32
CA LYS A 173 -5.19 -12.95 0.87
C LYS A 173 -6.64 -13.07 1.30
N GLY A 174 -7.53 -13.37 0.37
CA GLY A 174 -8.95 -13.56 0.67
C GLY A 174 -9.66 -14.17 -0.52
N THR A 175 -10.98 -14.04 -0.59
CA THR A 175 -11.76 -14.53 -1.73
C THR A 175 -11.85 -13.50 -2.84
N ALA A 176 -12.18 -13.94 -4.06
CA ALA A 176 -12.40 -13.05 -5.20
C ALA A 176 -13.56 -12.07 -4.93
N ALA A 177 -14.64 -12.54 -4.30
CA ALA A 177 -15.75 -11.69 -3.86
C ALA A 177 -15.32 -10.63 -2.82
N GLU A 178 -14.50 -11.01 -1.84
CA GLU A 178 -13.94 -10.04 -0.89
C GLU A 178 -13.08 -9.00 -1.59
N LEU A 179 -12.27 -9.40 -2.58
CA LEU A 179 -11.43 -8.48 -3.35
C LEU A 179 -12.26 -7.51 -4.21
N ALA A 180 -13.36 -7.98 -4.82
CA ALA A 180 -14.27 -7.15 -5.63
C ALA A 180 -14.83 -5.95 -4.83
N SER A 181 -15.08 -6.14 -3.53
CA SER A 181 -15.54 -5.09 -2.62
C SER A 181 -14.49 -4.02 -2.28
N ARG A 182 -13.21 -4.26 -2.60
CA ARG A 182 -12.06 -3.40 -2.24
C ARG A 182 -11.70 -2.44 -3.36
N GLY A 183 -12.65 -1.62 -3.78
CA GLY A 183 -12.53 -0.79 -4.99
C GLY A 183 -11.58 0.41 -4.90
N PHE A 184 -11.05 0.74 -3.72
CA PHE A 184 -10.20 1.91 -3.54
C PHE A 184 -8.96 1.62 -2.70
N ILE A 185 -7.85 2.22 -3.09
CA ILE A 185 -6.61 2.28 -2.32
C ILE A 185 -6.23 3.74 -2.09
N ALA A 186 -5.96 4.08 -0.83
CA ALA A 186 -5.55 5.42 -0.45
C ALA A 186 -4.04 5.45 -0.22
N VAL A 187 -3.37 6.52 -0.68
CA VAL A 187 -2.01 6.88 -0.30
C VAL A 187 -2.06 8.15 0.53
N TYR A 188 -1.57 8.09 1.77
CA TYR A 188 -1.71 9.19 2.73
C TYR A 188 -0.44 9.36 3.58
N PRO A 189 -0.12 10.60 3.99
CA PRO A 189 1.05 10.87 4.83
C PRO A 189 0.78 10.58 6.31
N SER A 190 1.87 10.48 7.07
CA SER A 190 1.86 10.49 8.54
C SER A 190 3.03 11.32 9.06
N ALA A 191 3.07 11.75 10.32
CA ALA A 191 4.09 12.65 10.83
C ALA A 191 5.51 12.22 10.51
N GLY A 192 6.19 12.98 9.66
CA GLY A 192 7.63 12.90 9.40
C GLY A 192 8.31 14.24 9.63
N TRP A 193 9.61 14.32 9.34
CA TRP A 193 10.39 15.53 9.64
C TRP A 193 9.95 16.74 8.81
N TRP A 194 9.34 16.54 7.64
CA TRP A 194 8.74 17.63 6.85
C TRP A 194 7.64 18.37 7.63
N ARG A 195 6.94 17.67 8.53
CA ARG A 195 5.94 18.28 9.42
C ARG A 195 6.53 18.84 10.71
N THR A 196 7.45 18.11 11.34
CA THR A 196 7.99 18.51 12.66
C THR A 196 9.07 19.60 12.60
N ARG A 197 9.62 19.88 11.41
CA ARG A 197 10.65 20.92 11.20
C ARG A 197 10.18 22.00 10.22
N PRO A 198 9.25 22.87 10.65
CA PRO A 198 8.70 23.92 9.80
C PRO A 198 9.76 24.93 9.32
N ALA A 199 10.87 25.09 10.02
CA ALA A 199 11.96 25.98 9.62
C ALA A 199 12.62 25.61 8.28
N LEU A 200 12.48 24.36 7.83
CA LEU A 200 13.03 23.89 6.56
C LEU A 200 12.05 24.04 5.38
N GLU A 201 10.82 24.48 5.66
CA GLU A 201 9.77 24.78 4.66
C GLU A 201 9.38 23.63 3.71
N ARG A 202 9.83 22.40 4.02
CA ARG A 202 9.52 21.20 3.24
C ARG A 202 8.05 20.80 3.25
N TYR A 203 7.26 21.32 4.20
CA TYR A 203 5.83 21.11 4.24
C TYR A 203 5.10 21.62 2.99
N ALA A 204 5.70 22.51 2.20
CA ALA A 204 5.10 23.05 0.98
C ALA A 204 5.40 22.21 -0.28
N LEU A 205 6.28 21.20 -0.19
CA LEU A 205 6.71 20.44 -1.35
C LEU A 205 5.78 19.25 -1.65
N PRO A 206 5.63 18.87 -2.93
CA PRO A 206 4.98 17.64 -3.32
C PRO A 206 5.89 16.42 -3.07
N ALA A 207 5.26 15.28 -2.80
CA ALA A 207 5.89 13.98 -2.68
C ALA A 207 5.44 13.08 -3.83
N ARG A 208 6.40 12.58 -4.62
CA ARG A 208 6.13 11.62 -5.70
C ARG A 208 6.18 10.20 -5.15
N TYR A 209 5.33 9.33 -5.68
CA TYR A 209 5.34 7.91 -5.36
C TYR A 209 4.92 7.09 -6.57
N SER A 210 5.30 5.81 -6.54
CA SER A 210 4.81 4.78 -7.43
C SER A 210 4.04 3.74 -6.60
N LEU A 211 2.84 3.41 -7.06
CA LEU A 211 1.96 2.42 -6.47
C LEU A 211 1.79 1.28 -7.48
N VAL A 212 2.24 0.10 -7.10
CA VAL A 212 2.10 -1.13 -7.89
C VAL A 212 1.14 -2.05 -7.17
N VAL A 213 0.06 -2.43 -7.82
CA VAL A 213 -0.91 -3.38 -7.31
C VAL A 213 -0.99 -4.57 -8.25
N SER A 214 -0.75 -5.78 -7.74
CA SER A 214 -0.87 -7.00 -8.52
C SER A 214 -1.90 -7.94 -7.90
N ILE A 215 -2.79 -8.48 -8.74
CA ILE A 215 -3.71 -9.55 -8.36
C ILE A 215 -3.19 -10.85 -8.94
N ARG A 216 -3.37 -11.92 -8.18
CA ARG A 216 -3.14 -13.29 -8.62
C ARG A 216 -4.34 -14.14 -8.25
N THR A 217 -4.79 -14.91 -9.23
CA THR A 217 -5.77 -15.96 -9.05
C THR A 217 -5.13 -17.31 -9.38
N PRO A 218 -5.68 -18.43 -8.88
CA PRO A 218 -5.45 -19.73 -9.47
C PRO A 218 -5.76 -19.67 -10.96
N GLN A 219 -5.16 -20.59 -11.72
CA GLN A 219 -5.46 -20.74 -13.15
C GLN A 219 -6.97 -20.99 -13.27
N THR A 220 -7.69 -20.01 -13.83
CA THR A 220 -9.15 -20.00 -13.96
C THR A 220 -9.50 -19.61 -15.39
N ASP A 221 -10.69 -19.99 -15.86
CA ASP A 221 -11.13 -19.68 -17.23
C ASP A 221 -11.48 -18.18 -17.45
N VAL A 222 -11.26 -17.33 -16.44
CA VAL A 222 -11.60 -15.91 -16.45
C VAL A 222 -10.35 -15.07 -16.77
N ASP A 223 -10.35 -14.41 -17.93
CA ASP A 223 -9.29 -13.46 -18.32
C ASP A 223 -9.48 -12.11 -17.61
N LEU A 224 -8.94 -12.01 -16.40
CA LEU A 224 -8.97 -10.78 -15.60
C LEU A 224 -8.23 -9.63 -16.28
N TYR A 225 -7.20 -9.92 -17.06
CA TYR A 225 -6.45 -8.90 -17.79
C TYR A 225 -7.34 -8.25 -18.84
N ALA A 226 -8.00 -9.04 -19.69
CA ALA A 226 -8.90 -8.54 -20.73
C ALA A 226 -10.05 -7.72 -20.13
N ALA A 227 -10.65 -8.19 -19.04
CA ALA A 227 -11.74 -7.48 -18.35
C ALA A 227 -11.33 -6.10 -17.84
N VAL A 228 -10.12 -5.97 -17.28
CA VAL A 228 -9.60 -4.67 -16.83
C VAL A 228 -9.13 -3.79 -17.98
N ALA A 229 -8.50 -4.36 -18.99
CA ALA A 229 -8.07 -3.64 -20.18
C ALA A 229 -9.24 -2.93 -20.89
N GLN A 230 -10.43 -3.54 -20.90
CA GLN A 230 -11.65 -2.93 -21.44
C GLN A 230 -12.21 -1.77 -20.60
N LYS A 231 -11.99 -1.79 -19.27
CA LYS A 231 -12.47 -0.76 -18.33
C LYS A 231 -11.53 0.44 -18.26
N LEU A 232 -10.28 0.28 -18.70
CA LEU A 232 -9.31 1.37 -18.77
C LEU A 232 -9.54 2.19 -20.06
N PRO A 233 -9.69 3.52 -19.98
CA PRO A 233 -9.64 4.35 -21.17
C PRO A 233 -8.26 4.16 -21.85
N VAL A 234 -8.23 4.11 -23.18
CA VAL A 234 -7.05 3.81 -24.04
C VAL A 234 -5.88 4.81 -23.90
N ALA A 235 -5.87 5.66 -22.87
CA ALA A 235 -4.76 6.53 -22.55
C ALA A 235 -3.71 5.76 -21.73
N ASN A 236 -2.53 5.56 -22.35
CA ASN A 236 -1.27 5.11 -21.75
C ASN A 236 -1.00 3.60 -21.83
N VAL A 237 -0.99 3.05 -23.05
CA VAL A 237 -0.04 1.98 -23.36
C VAL A 237 1.35 2.63 -23.30
N VAL A 238 2.03 2.53 -22.16
CA VAL A 238 3.45 2.89 -22.07
C VAL A 238 4.21 1.77 -22.78
N ALA A 239 4.74 2.06 -23.96
CA ALA A 239 5.64 1.14 -24.65
C ALA A 239 6.86 0.91 -23.76
N VAL A 240 6.99 -0.31 -23.23
CA VAL A 240 8.22 -0.75 -22.58
C VAL A 240 9.15 -1.15 -23.72
N GLU A 241 10.05 -0.25 -24.12
CA GLU A 241 11.13 -0.59 -25.02
C GLU A 241 12.05 -1.61 -24.33
N THR A 242 12.15 -2.80 -24.92
CA THR A 242 13.06 -3.89 -24.51
C THR A 242 14.47 -3.66 -25.02
#